data_AF-A0A930H9Z6-F1
#
_entry.id   AF-A0A930H9Z6-F1
#
_cell.length_a   1.000
_cell.length_b   1.000
_cell.length_c   1.000
_cell.angle_alpha   90.00
_cell.angle_beta   90.00
_cell.angle_gamma   90.00
#
_symmetry.space_group_name_H-M   'P 1'
#
loop_
_entity.id
_entity.type
_entity.pdbx_description
1 polymer ?
#
loop_
_entity_poly.entity_id
_entity_poly.type
_entity_poly.pdbx_seq_one_letter_code
_entity_poly.pdbx_strand_id
1 'polypeptide(L)'
;VRQSSIAYARLTEEIEWSEEEKVHHIFMIGVPEEKAGNEHLEILIKLSTAILEDDFRERLEKAKSSKEVMELIKEYSERERNI
;
A
#
# COMPACT_ATOMS: atom_id res chain seq x y z
N VAL A 1 -7.78 14.48 5.37
CA VAL A 1 -7.48 14.79 3.94
C VAL A 1 -8.76 15.15 3.21
N ARG A 2 -8.70 15.85 2.06
CA ARG A 2 -9.91 16.22 1.27
C ARG A 2 -10.42 15.12 0.34
N GLN A 3 -9.55 14.18 -0.03
CA GLN A 3 -9.85 13.03 -0.88
C GLN A 3 -9.10 11.81 -0.36
N SER A 4 -9.60 10.63 -0.69
CA SER A 4 -8.96 9.36 -0.34
C SER A 4 -7.63 9.22 -1.07
N SER A 5 -6.59 8.80 -0.36
CA SER A 5 -5.22 8.81 -0.86
C SER A 5 -4.37 7.75 -0.15
N ILE A 6 -3.39 7.22 -0.87
CA ILE A 6 -2.34 6.36 -0.32
C ILE A 6 -1.01 7.13 -0.42
N ALA A 7 -0.24 7.13 0.65
CA ALA A 7 1.17 7.49 0.62
C ALA A 7 2.02 6.24 0.84
N TYR A 8 3.17 6.18 0.17
CA TYR A 8 4.10 5.06 0.27
C TYR A 8 5.51 5.56 0.55
N ALA A 9 6.22 4.84 1.40
CA ALA A 9 7.64 5.01 1.62
C ALA A 9 8.35 3.65 1.58
N ARG A 10 9.50 3.62 0.90
CA ARG A 10 10.51 2.58 1.07
C ARG A 10 11.65 3.17 1.87
N LEU A 11 12.00 2.51 2.96
CA LEU A 11 13.08 2.94 3.83
C LEU A 11 14.42 2.50 3.23
N THR A 12 15.49 3.27 3.42
CA THR A 12 16.83 2.85 2.98
C THR A 12 17.38 1.72 3.84
N GLU A 13 17.01 1.70 5.11
CA GLU A 13 17.32 0.65 6.08
C GLU A 13 16.04 0.33 6.85
N GLU A 14 15.91 -0.92 7.31
CA GLU A 14 14.77 -1.29 8.15
C GLU A 14 14.78 -0.54 9.48
N ILE A 15 13.59 -0.11 9.92
CA ILE A 15 13.41 0.48 11.25
C ILE A 15 12.66 -0.50 12.14
N GLU A 16 12.96 -0.45 13.44
CA GLU A 16 12.18 -1.13 14.47
C GLU A 16 10.83 -0.43 14.62
N TRP A 17 9.75 -1.14 14.30
CA TRP A 17 8.39 -0.61 14.37
C TRP A 17 7.69 -1.04 15.67
N SER A 18 8.00 -2.25 16.14
CA SER A 18 7.60 -2.80 17.42
C SER A 18 8.73 -3.71 17.95
N GLU A 19 8.62 -4.21 19.19
CA GLU A 19 9.64 -5.09 19.78
C GLU A 19 9.93 -6.36 18.94
N GLU A 20 8.96 -6.81 18.14
CA GLU A 20 9.08 -8.03 17.33
C GLU A 20 9.20 -7.76 15.82
N GLU A 21 8.96 -6.53 15.37
CA GLU A 21 8.84 -6.22 13.94
C GLU A 21 9.79 -5.13 13.48
N LYS A 22 10.51 -5.44 12.39
CA LYS A 22 11.23 -4.48 11.58
C LYS A 22 10.48 -4.26 10.27
N VAL A 23 10.42 -3.02 9.82
CA VAL A 23 9.69 -2.65 8.60
C VAL A 23 10.61 -1.99 7.60
N HIS A 24 10.41 -2.33 6.32
CA HIS A 24 11.10 -1.74 5.18
C HIS A 24 10.15 -0.90 4.30
N HIS A 25 8.88 -1.30 4.23
CA HIS A 25 7.85 -0.63 3.44
C HIS A 25 6.75 -0.08 4.35
N ILE A 26 6.36 1.16 4.13
CA ILE A 26 5.31 1.83 4.88
C ILE A 26 4.25 2.33 3.91
N PHE A 27 2.99 1.96 4.20
CA PHE A 27 1.83 2.48 3.53
C PHE A 27 1.01 3.30 4.51
N MET A 28 0.54 4.47 4.08
CA MET A 28 -0.37 5.31 4.85
C MET A 28 -1.63 5.55 4.04
N ILE A 29 -2.78 5.27 4.66
CA ILE A 29 -4.09 5.50 4.06
C ILE A 29 -4.68 6.75 4.68
N GLY A 30 -4.98 7.74 3.86
CA GLY A 30 -5.72 8.93 4.26
C GLY A 30 -7.09 8.90 3.62
N VAL A 31 -8.15 8.98 4.42
CA VAL A 31 -9.53 9.17 3.93
C VAL A 31 -10.15 10.42 4.55
N PRO A 32 -11.10 11.09 3.87
CA PRO A 32 -11.92 12.11 4.49
C PRO A 32 -12.76 11.52 5.63
N GLU A 33 -13.00 12.31 6.68
CA GLU A 33 -13.75 11.88 7.87
C GLU A 33 -15.17 11.40 7.50
N GLU A 34 -15.82 12.08 6.57
CA GLU A 34 -17.14 11.72 6.03
C GLU A 34 -17.20 10.32 5.42
N LYS A 35 -16.04 9.75 5.06
CA LYS A 35 -15.89 8.45 4.39
C LYS A 35 -15.13 7.43 5.23
N ALA A 36 -14.82 7.77 6.48
CA ALA A 36 -14.04 6.96 7.41
C ALA A 36 -14.73 5.66 7.84
N GLY A 37 -15.93 5.32 7.35
CA GLY A 37 -16.59 4.04 7.63
C GLY A 37 -16.23 2.92 6.65
N ASN A 38 -16.15 3.22 5.35
CA ASN A 38 -16.08 2.18 4.30
C ASN A 38 -14.82 2.28 3.44
N GLU A 39 -14.46 3.48 2.97
CA GLU A 39 -13.42 3.59 1.94
C GLU A 39 -12.03 3.19 2.44
N HIS A 40 -11.69 3.50 3.70
CA HIS A 40 -10.39 3.09 4.25
C HIS A 40 -10.26 1.57 4.38
N LEU A 41 -11.34 0.87 4.73
CA LEU A 41 -11.37 -0.59 4.80
C LEU A 41 -11.25 -1.21 3.41
N GLU A 42 -11.92 -0.67 2.41
CA GLU A 42 -11.80 -1.16 1.04
C GLU A 42 -10.37 -1.00 0.51
N ILE A 43 -9.74 0.14 0.75
CA ILE A 43 -8.33 0.38 0.39
C ILE A 43 -7.42 -0.60 1.12
N LEU A 44 -7.63 -0.78 2.43
CA LEU A 44 -6.85 -1.69 3.24
C LEU A 44 -6.97 -3.13 2.73
N ILE A 45 -8.18 -3.61 2.46
CA ILE A 45 -8.42 -4.96 1.93
C ILE A 45 -7.69 -5.16 0.61
N LYS A 46 -7.80 -4.21 -0.34
CA LYS A 46 -7.13 -4.30 -1.65
C LYS A 46 -5.61 -4.35 -1.49
N LEU A 47 -5.04 -3.48 -0.66
CA LEU A 47 -3.60 -3.47 -0.38
C LEU A 47 -3.14 -4.75 0.31
N SER A 48 -3.86 -5.23 1.32
CA SER A 48 -3.54 -6.48 2.01
C SER A 48 -3.57 -7.67 1.07
N THR A 49 -4.57 -7.76 0.18
CA THR A 49 -4.62 -8.81 -0.86
C THR A 49 -3.43 -8.69 -1.82
N ALA A 50 -3.10 -7.49 -2.29
CA ALA A 50 -1.93 -7.26 -3.15
C ALA A 50 -0.62 -7.69 -2.47
N ILE A 51 -0.43 -7.35 -1.19
CA ILE A 51 0.77 -7.69 -0.41
C ILE A 51 0.96 -9.21 -0.28
N LEU A 52 -0.13 -9.99 -0.26
CA LEU A 52 -0.04 -11.45 -0.21
C LEU A 52 0.45 -12.06 -1.53
N GLU A 53 0.37 -11.34 -2.66
CA GLU A 53 0.88 -11.81 -3.94
C GLU A 53 2.41 -11.64 -4.04
N ASP A 54 3.12 -12.72 -4.34
CA ASP A 54 4.58 -12.72 -4.49
C ASP A 54 5.04 -11.75 -5.60
N ASP A 55 4.33 -11.72 -6.74
CA ASP A 55 4.64 -10.81 -7.85
C ASP A 55 4.59 -9.34 -7.43
N PHE A 56 3.58 -8.96 -6.65
CA PHE A 56 3.47 -7.61 -6.12
C PHE A 56 4.66 -7.26 -5.24
N ARG A 57 5.03 -8.14 -4.29
CA ARG A 57 6.16 -7.91 -3.38
C ARG A 57 7.49 -7.80 -4.13
N GLU A 58 7.72 -8.69 -5.10
CA GLU A 58 8.93 -8.65 -5.91
C GLU A 58 9.03 -7.37 -6.76
N ARG A 59 7.94 -6.97 -7.40
CA ARG A 59 7.88 -5.74 -8.20
C ARG A 59 8.04 -4.51 -7.31
N LEU A 60 7.43 -4.51 -6.13
CA LEU A 60 7.56 -3.45 -5.14
C LEU A 60 9.00 -3.31 -4.67
N GLU A 61 9.73 -4.40 -4.47
CA GLU A 61 11.15 -4.38 -4.07
C GLU A 61 12.07 -3.92 -5.21
N LYS A 62 11.82 -4.41 -6.43
CA LYS A 62 12.65 -4.11 -7.62
C LYS A 62 12.40 -2.70 -8.19
N ALA A 63 11.29 -2.05 -7.85
CA ALA A 63 10.95 -0.74 -8.40
C ALA A 63 12.04 0.30 -8.06
N LYS A 64 12.48 1.05 -9.07
CA LYS A 64 13.62 1.98 -8.99
C LYS A 64 13.21 3.43 -8.85
N SER A 65 11.92 3.72 -8.95
CA SER A 65 11.37 5.07 -8.88
C SER A 65 10.02 5.09 -8.18
N SER A 66 9.67 6.24 -7.60
CA SER A 66 8.34 6.46 -7.04
C SER A 66 7.24 6.26 -8.08
N LYS A 67 7.50 6.60 -9.35
CA LYS A 67 6.56 6.40 -10.45
C LYS A 67 6.21 4.93 -10.66
N GLU A 68 7.21 4.04 -10.71
CA GLU A 68 6.99 2.59 -10.87
C GLU A 68 6.16 2.01 -9.72
N VAL A 69 6.42 2.47 -8.48
CA VAL A 69 5.62 2.04 -7.33
C VAL A 69 4.17 2.53 -7.43
N MET A 70 3.97 3.79 -7.82
CA MET A 70 2.62 4.33 -7.97
C MET A 70 1.83 3.62 -9.07
N GLU A 71 2.47 3.26 -10.18
CA GLU A 71 1.88 2.48 -11.26
C GLU A 71 1.50 1.07 -10.78
N LEU A 72 2.38 0.39 -10.04
CA LEU A 72 2.11 -0.91 -9.45
C LEU A 72 0.92 -0.89 -8.48
N ILE A 73 0.88 0.07 -7.56
CA ILE A 73 -0.23 0.22 -6.60
C ILE A 73 -1.54 0.48 -7.37
N LYS A 74 -1.50 1.32 -8.41
CA LYS A 74 -2.68 1.64 -9.21
C LYS A 74 -3.21 0.40 -9.93
N GLU A 75 -2.35 -0.35 -10.61
CA GLU A 75 -2.68 -1.61 -11.30
C GLU A 75 -3.44 -2.58 -10.37
N TYR A 76 -2.93 -2.77 -9.16
CA TYR A 76 -3.54 -3.66 -8.16
C TYR A 76 -4.83 -3.10 -7.55
N SER A 77 -4.95 -1.77 -7.44
CA SER A 77 -6.17 -1.13 -6.93
C SER A 77 -7.34 -1.17 -7.92
N GLU A 78 -7.04 -1.23 -9.22
CA GLU A 78 -7.99 -1.25 -10.34
C GLU A 78 -8.33 -2.67 -10.83
N ARG A 79 -7.58 -3.69 -10.38
CA ARG A 79 -7.87 -5.09 -10.69
C ARG A 79 -9.23 -5.48 -10.11
N GLU A 80 -10.17 -5.87 -10.98
CA GLU A 80 -11.43 -6.43 -10.50
C GLU A 80 -11.16 -7.75 -9.77
N ARG A 81 -11.85 -7.95 -8.65
CA ARG A 81 -11.72 -9.17 -7.86
C ARG A 81 -12.29 -10.33 -8.69
N ASN A 82 -11.43 -11.21 -9.19
CA ASN A 82 -11.86 -12.54 -9.63
C ASN A 82 -12.10 -13.38 -8.37
N ILE A 83 -13.31 -13.28 -7.80
CA ILE A 83 -13.80 -14.21 -6.76
C ILE A 83 -14.61 -15.29 -7.47
#